data_AF-A0A5B6VN42-F1
#
_entry.id   AF-A0A5B6VN42-F1
#
_cell.length_a   1.000
_cell.length_b   1.000
_cell.length_c   1.000
_cell.angle_alpha   90.00
_cell.angle_beta   90.00
_cell.angle_gamma   90.00
#
_symmetry.space_group_name_H-M   'P 1'
#
loop_
_entity.id
_entity.type
_entity.pdbx_description
1 polymer ?
#
loop_
_entity_poly.entity_id
_entity_poly.type
_entity_poly.pdbx_seq_one_letter_code
_entity_poly.pdbx_strand_id
1 'polypeptide(L)'
;MYSVGEVYQWWTTVKNIHPIDRINWNFFVSEFKKKYASQLYLEKKKREFLGLKQKNMSIAKYEREFTRLSKYAKELIVDEEDT
;
A
#
# COMPACT_ATOMS: atom_id res chain seq x y z
N MET A 1 -4.79 7.86 2.74
CA MET A 1 -3.55 8.67 2.67
C MET A 1 -3.19 9.02 4.11
N TYR A 2 -1.98 8.74 4.60
CA TYR A 2 -1.66 8.96 6.01
C TYR A 2 -1.78 10.44 6.37
N SER A 3 -2.36 10.70 7.55
CA SER A 3 -2.28 12.03 8.13
C SER A 3 -0.90 12.26 8.75
N VAL A 4 -0.46 13.52 8.78
CA VAL A 4 0.77 13.92 9.50
C VAL A 4 0.71 13.47 10.96
N GLY A 5 -0.51 13.45 11.55
CA GLY A 5 -0.76 12.96 12.90
C GLY A 5 -0.42 11.47 13.09
N GLU A 6 -0.87 10.59 12.20
CA GLU A 6 -0.58 9.15 12.30
C GLU A 6 0.91 8.83 12.17
N VAL A 7 1.61 9.52 11.26
CA VAL A 7 3.06 9.35 11.08
C VAL A 7 3.81 9.84 12.32
N TYR A 8 3.39 10.97 12.89
CA TYR A 8 3.98 11.52 14.10
C TYR A 8 3.78 10.58 15.31
N GLN A 9 2.58 10.03 15.48
CA GLN A 9 2.26 9.09 16.55
C GLN A 9 3.10 7.82 16.44
N TRP A 10 3.14 7.20 15.26
CA TRP A 10 3.99 6.03 15.02
C TRP A 10 5.45 6.30 15.35
N TRP A 11 6.01 7.41 14.86
CA TRP A 11 7.41 7.73 15.10
C TRP A 11 7.69 8.00 16.60
N THR A 12 6.74 8.61 17.31
CA THR A 12 6.82 8.79 18.76
C THR A 12 6.88 7.45 19.50
N THR A 13 6.04 6.48 19.12
CA THR A 13 6.09 5.13 19.68
C THR A 13 7.44 4.45 19.42
N VAL A 14 7.95 4.53 18.18
CA VAL A 14 9.25 3.94 17.81
C VAL A 14 10.38 4.55 18.63
N LYS A 15 10.41 5.87 18.82
CA LYS A 15 11.43 6.53 19.66
C LYS A 15 11.36 6.09 21.13
N ASN A 16 10.17 5.82 21.66
CA ASN A 16 9.99 5.46 23.07
C ASN A 16 10.42 4.03 23.39
N ILE A 17 10.38 3.11 22.42
CA ILE A 17 10.74 1.69 22.62
C ILE A 17 12.21 1.38 22.28
N HIS A 18 12.96 2.36 21.79
CA HIS A 18 14.36 2.18 21.40
C HIS A 18 15.30 3.14 22.15
N PRO A 19 16.50 2.68 22.53
CA PRO A 19 17.51 3.55 23.12
C PRO A 19 17.89 4.72 22.21
N ILE A 20 18.05 5.93 22.77
CA ILE A 20 18.35 7.16 22.02
C ILE A 20 19.65 7.05 21.21
N ASP A 21 20.65 6.36 21.72
CA ASP A 21 21.94 6.09 21.07
C ASP A 21 21.80 5.26 19.78
N ARG A 22 20.69 4.53 19.61
CA ARG A 22 20.40 3.78 18.37
C ARG A 22 19.58 4.57 17.36
N ILE A 23 18.99 5.71 17.76
CA ILE A 23 18.11 6.51 16.89
C ILE A 23 18.97 7.44 16.04
N ASN A 24 19.30 6.97 14.84
CA ASN A 24 19.94 7.78 13.81
C ASN A 24 19.14 7.77 12.50
N TRP A 25 19.60 8.51 11.50
CA TRP A 25 18.90 8.60 10.21
C TRP A 25 18.71 7.25 9.52
N ASN A 26 19.71 6.37 9.56
CA ASN A 26 19.61 5.03 8.95
C ASN A 26 18.57 4.17 9.66
N PHE A 27 18.50 4.26 10.99
CA PHE A 27 17.48 3.59 11.79
C PHE A 27 16.07 4.07 11.41
N PHE A 28 15.86 5.39 11.35
CA PHE A 28 14.59 5.97 10.88
C PHE A 28 14.21 5.44 9.50
N VAL A 29 15.12 5.48 8.52
CA VAL A 29 14.85 5.02 7.15
C VAL A 29 14.48 3.53 7.13
N SER A 30 15.12 2.71 7.94
CA SER A 30 14.82 1.28 8.05
C SER A 30 13.41 1.04 8.59
N GLU A 31 13.08 1.62 9.75
CA GLU A 31 11.76 1.45 10.37
C GLU A 31 10.64 2.06 9.51
N PHE A 32 10.91 3.20 8.87
CA PHE A 32 9.97 3.83 7.95
C PHE A 32 9.69 2.94 6.74
N LYS A 33 10.73 2.39 6.10
CA LYS A 33 10.57 1.45 4.98
C LYS A 33 9.81 0.20 5.42
N LYS A 34 10.15 -0.36 6.59
CA LYS A 34 9.46 -1.53 7.14
C LYS A 34 7.97 -1.28 7.36
N LYS A 35 7.61 -0.13 7.92
CA LYS A 35 6.22 0.22 8.23
C LYS A 35 5.42 0.59 6.99
N TYR A 36 6.00 1.36 6.07
CA TYR A 36 5.24 2.04 5.03
C TYR A 36 5.54 1.55 3.61
N ALA A 37 6.68 0.90 3.32
CA ALA A 37 6.98 0.48 1.95
C ALA A 37 6.01 -0.61 1.45
N SER A 38 5.65 -1.57 2.32
CA SER A 38 4.66 -2.60 1.99
C SER A 38 3.28 -2.00 1.72
N GLN A 39 2.84 -1.07 2.58
CA GLN A 39 1.54 -0.42 2.40
C GLN A 39 1.53 0.49 1.18
N LEU A 40 2.57 1.30 0.95
CA LEU A 40 2.68 2.15 -0.24
C LEU A 40 2.70 1.32 -1.52
N TYR A 41 3.31 0.14 -1.48
CA TYR A 41 3.26 -0.82 -2.57
C TYR A 41 1.83 -1.32 -2.81
N LEU A 42 1.10 -1.73 -1.76
CA LEU A 42 -0.30 -2.16 -1.85
C LEU A 42 -1.19 -1.05 -2.41
N GLU A 43 -1.09 0.16 -1.86
CA GLU A 43 -1.84 1.34 -2.32
C GLU A 43 -1.54 1.68 -3.78
N LYS A 44 -0.26 1.56 -4.20
CA LYS A 44 0.12 1.73 -5.61
C LYS A 44 -0.56 0.68 -6.48
N LYS A 45 -0.56 -0.59 -6.07
CA LYS A 45 -1.23 -1.67 -6.80
C LYS A 45 -2.73 -1.48 -6.89
N LYS A 46 -3.37 -1.01 -5.82
CA LYS A 46 -4.79 -0.63 -5.79
C LYS A 46 -5.11 0.50 -6.77
N ARG A 47 -4.27 1.55 -6.84
CA ARG A 47 -4.42 2.62 -7.83
C ARG A 47 -4.19 2.13 -9.27
N GLU A 48 -3.21 1.26 -9.49
CA GLU A 48 -2.99 0.62 -10.80
C GLU A 48 -4.23 -0.18 -11.22
N PHE A 49 -4.87 -0.92 -10.31
CA PHE A 49 -6.11 -1.64 -10.56
C PHE A 49 -7.26 -0.68 -10.92
N LEU A 50 -7.52 0.32 -10.09
CA LEU A 50 -8.59 1.31 -10.31
C LEU A 50 -8.42 2.11 -11.61
N GLY A 51 -7.18 2.35 -12.01
CA GLY A 51 -6.84 3.04 -13.26
C GLY A 51 -6.77 2.12 -14.49
N LEU A 52 -6.89 0.80 -14.32
CA LEU A 52 -6.78 -0.16 -15.41
C LEU A 52 -7.95 0.02 -16.37
N LYS A 53 -7.65 0.28 -17.64
CA LYS A 53 -8.62 0.34 -18.74
C LYS A 53 -8.11 -0.51 -19.87
N GLN A 54 -8.98 -1.26 -20.54
CA GLN A 54 -8.60 -2.15 -21.64
C GLN A 54 -7.84 -1.42 -22.76
N LYS A 55 -8.32 -0.24 -23.18
CA LYS A 55 -7.74 0.54 -24.29
C LYS A 55 -7.49 -0.36 -25.52
N ASN A 56 -6.25 -0.40 -26.01
CA ASN A 56 -5.82 -1.18 -27.18
C ASN A 56 -5.28 -2.57 -26.78
N MET A 57 -5.49 -3.02 -25.55
CA MET A 57 -5.09 -4.37 -25.10
C MET A 57 -6.08 -5.40 -25.65
N SER A 58 -5.56 -6.56 -26.06
CA SER A 58 -6.43 -7.71 -26.31
C SER A 58 -7.16 -8.11 -25.03
N ILE A 59 -8.33 -8.72 -25.19
CA ILE A 59 -9.17 -9.17 -24.07
C ILE A 59 -8.36 -10.07 -23.13
N ALA A 60 -7.64 -11.05 -23.67
CA ALA A 60 -6.80 -11.96 -22.88
C ALA A 60 -5.70 -11.24 -22.08
N LYS A 61 -5.10 -10.17 -22.65
CA LYS A 61 -4.07 -9.39 -21.95
C LYS A 61 -4.70 -8.53 -20.84
N TYR A 62 -5.85 -7.93 -21.11
CA TYR A 62 -6.58 -7.15 -20.12
C TYR A 62 -7.05 -8.02 -18.95
N GLU A 63 -7.68 -9.16 -19.24
CA GLU A 63 -8.12 -10.14 -18.23
C GLU A 63 -6.97 -10.58 -17.33
N ARG A 64 -5.81 -10.91 -17.93
CA ARG A 64 -4.62 -11.28 -17.16
C ARG A 64 -4.16 -10.17 -16.20
N GLU A 65 -4.15 -8.92 -16.65
CA GLU A 65 -3.78 -7.78 -15.82
C GLU A 65 -4.82 -7.46 -14.76
N PHE A 66 -6.11 -7.58 -15.10
CA PHE A 66 -7.23 -7.42 -14.18
C PHE A 66 -7.13 -8.43 -13.05
N THR A 67 -7.04 -9.74 -13.34
CA THR A 67 -6.91 -10.81 -12.34
C THR A 67 -5.63 -10.67 -11.52
N ARG A 68 -4.53 -10.20 -12.13
CA ARG A 68 -3.27 -9.97 -11.42
C ARG A 68 -3.37 -8.81 -10.43
N LEU A 69 -4.14 -7.76 -10.74
CA LEU A 69 -4.25 -6.56 -9.92
C LEU A 69 -5.42 -6.63 -8.92
N SER A 70 -6.49 -7.37 -9.24
CA SER A 70 -7.69 -7.56 -8.41
C SER A 70 -7.38 -8.09 -7.00
N LYS A 71 -6.38 -8.96 -6.87
CA LYS A 71 -5.92 -9.48 -5.58
C LYS A 71 -5.44 -8.41 -4.58
N TYR A 72 -5.13 -7.20 -5.03
CA TYR A 72 -4.70 -6.07 -4.18
C TYR A 72 -5.83 -5.10 -3.83
N ALA A 73 -7.05 -5.35 -4.32
CA ALA A 73 -8.21 -4.50 -4.18
C ALA A 73 -9.47 -5.32 -3.85
N LYS A 74 -9.32 -6.44 -3.14
CA LYS A 74 -10.42 -7.38 -2.84
C LYS A 74 -11.62 -6.70 -2.16
N GLU A 75 -11.36 -5.74 -1.29
CA GLU A 75 -12.39 -4.91 -0.62
C GLU A 75 -13.21 -4.01 -1.55
N LEU A 76 -12.79 -3.82 -2.81
CA LEU A 76 -13.50 -3.04 -3.81
C LEU A 76 -14.28 -3.92 -4.79
N ILE A 77 -14.06 -5.23 -4.74
CA ILE A 77 -14.78 -6.23 -5.53
C ILE A 77 -15.90 -6.70 -4.62
N VAL A 78 -16.92 -5.87 -4.48
CA VAL A 78 -18.20 -6.33 -3.94
C VAL A 78 -18.89 -6.98 -5.12
N ASP A 79 -18.97 -8.31 -5.11
CA ASP A 79 -19.79 -9.03 -6.08
C ASP A 79 -21.24 -8.57 -5.91
N GLU A 80 -21.90 -8.13 -6.98
CA GLU A 80 -23.33 -7.79 -7.03
C GLU A 80 -24.22 -9.04 -6.93
N GLU A 81 -23.90 -9.98 -6.04
CA GLU A 81 -24.63 -11.26 -5.91
C GLU A 81 -25.27 -11.47 -4.52
N ASP A 82 -25.46 -10.39 -3.75
CA ASP A 82 -26.37 -10.35 -2.59
C ASP A 82 -27.18 -9.04 -2.62
N THR A 83 -28.17 -8.93 -3.51
CA THR A 83 -29.38 -8.11 -3.28
C THR A 83 -30.59 -8.69 -4.02
#